data_AF-A0AA95MRI6-F1
#
_entry.id   AF-A0AA95MRI6-F1
#
_cell.length_a   1.000
_cell.length_b   1.000
_cell.length_c   1.000
_cell.angle_alpha   90.00
_cell.angle_beta   90.00
_cell.angle_gamma   90.00
#
_symmetry.space_group_name_H-M   'P 1'
#
loop_
_entity.id
_entity.type
_entity.pdbx_description
1 polymer ?
#
loop_
_entity_poly.entity_id
_entity_poly.type
_entity_poly.pdbx_seq_one_letter_code
_entity_poly.pdbx_strand_id
1 'polypeptide(L)'
;MKSQLTEGKFIIYSILAIMLLMAIHLFQTQILTVYNPDNYVGFHTMLESFSISISAVIFLYGLKSFGSTRSRQMLLLSFTFFIVGTLDLFHSLSFKGMPYFITESSVAKATWFWVAARGSQSLLVLSMLLLPERKLKRDYRAGMLVTGFFIVLIIVFDIFYFEKSLPILMMEGKGTTLLKNCLEYAISFILFISLIITLYHYHIEKSEAKLAIALAFVYLLLTELIFTIYQSVFDLDNFTGHIFKALGFYFILKSYYFSNSTE
;
A
#
# COMPACT_ATOMS: atom_id res chain seq x y z
N MET A 1 8.17 -28.80 4.22
CA MET A 1 8.36 -27.89 5.38
C MET A 1 8.00 -26.47 4.96
N LYS A 2 6.84 -25.94 5.38
CA LYS A 2 6.55 -24.51 5.15
C LYS A 2 7.51 -23.69 6.02
N SER A 3 8.28 -22.82 5.38
CA SER A 3 9.23 -21.93 6.08
C SER A 3 8.48 -20.93 6.96
N GLN A 4 8.41 -21.19 8.27
CA GLN A 4 7.91 -20.23 9.26
C GLN A 4 8.80 -18.98 9.30
N LEU A 5 8.19 -17.79 9.40
CA LEU A 5 8.90 -16.52 9.59
C LEU A 5 9.39 -16.42 11.05
N THR A 6 10.71 -16.32 11.22
CA THR A 6 11.37 -16.18 12.52
C THR A 6 11.98 -14.78 12.67
N GLU A 7 12.39 -14.39 13.88
CA GLU A 7 13.09 -13.12 14.13
C GLU A 7 14.31 -12.96 13.22
N GLY A 8 15.12 -14.03 13.06
CA GLY A 8 16.26 -14.03 12.15
C GLY A 8 15.87 -13.77 10.69
N LYS A 9 14.78 -14.40 10.20
CA LYS A 9 14.29 -14.15 8.84
C LYS A 9 13.73 -12.74 8.67
N PHE A 10 13.03 -12.22 9.68
CA PHE A 10 12.55 -10.84 9.69
C PHE A 10 13.71 -9.84 9.52
N ILE A 11 14.79 -10.02 10.30
CA ILE A 11 16.00 -9.19 10.20
C ILE A 11 16.64 -9.34 8.82
N ILE A 12 16.86 -10.57 8.36
CA ILE A 12 17.46 -10.86 7.05
C ILE A 12 16.67 -10.20 5.93
N TYR A 13 15.34 -10.34 5.90
CA TYR A 13 14.51 -9.74 4.87
C TYR A 13 14.49 -8.21 4.93
N SER A 14 14.54 -7.62 6.12
CA SER A 14 14.63 -6.16 6.29
C SER A 14 15.98 -5.63 5.79
N ILE A 15 17.08 -6.29 6.15
CA ILE A 15 18.44 -5.91 5.70
C ILE A 15 18.56 -6.10 4.18
N LEU A 16 18.07 -7.21 3.63
CA LEU A 16 18.07 -7.45 2.19
C LEU A 16 17.30 -6.37 1.42
N ALA A 17 16.15 -5.92 1.94
CA ALA A 17 15.40 -4.83 1.31
C ALA A 17 16.21 -3.52 1.29
N ILE A 18 16.86 -3.16 2.41
CA ILE A 18 17.70 -1.96 2.50
C ILE A 18 18.93 -2.10 1.59
N MET A 19 19.62 -3.24 1.60
CA MET A 19 20.77 -3.49 0.74
C MET A 19 20.40 -3.45 -0.75
N LEU A 20 19.24 -3.99 -1.11
CA LEU A 20 18.72 -3.92 -2.48
C LEU A 20 18.48 -2.46 -2.89
N LEU A 21 17.84 -1.66 -2.03
CA LEU A 21 17.63 -0.24 -2.28
C LEU A 21 18.95 0.52 -2.45
N MET A 22 19.92 0.27 -1.57
CA MET A 22 21.26 0.85 -1.64
C MET A 22 22.00 0.42 -2.91
N ALA A 23 21.91 -0.85 -3.31
CA ALA A 23 22.52 -1.35 -4.54
C ALA A 23 21.91 -0.70 -5.78
N ILE A 24 20.58 -0.53 -5.82
CA ILE A 24 19.89 0.16 -6.92
C ILE A 24 20.39 1.59 -7.08
N HIS A 25 20.59 2.32 -5.98
CA HIS A 25 21.13 3.68 -6.00
C HIS A 25 22.63 3.71 -6.35
N LEU A 26 23.42 2.80 -5.81
CA LEU A 26 24.87 2.73 -6.07
C LEU A 26 25.17 2.39 -7.53
N PHE A 27 24.38 1.49 -8.13
CA PHE A 27 24.55 1.03 -9.50
C PHE A 27 23.55 1.68 -10.48
N GLN A 28 22.97 2.82 -10.11
CA GLN A 28 21.91 3.47 -10.88
C GLN A 28 22.35 3.75 -12.32
N THR A 29 23.56 4.25 -12.52
CA THR A 29 24.08 4.57 -13.86
C THR A 29 24.20 3.33 -14.74
N GLN A 30 24.64 2.20 -14.19
CA GLN A 30 24.74 0.95 -14.94
C GLN A 30 23.34 0.39 -15.25
N ILE A 31 22.42 0.43 -14.28
CA ILE A 31 21.05 -0.07 -14.47
C ILE A 31 20.33 0.74 -15.55
N LEU A 32 20.51 2.06 -15.57
CA LEU A 32 19.92 2.95 -16.57
C LEU A 32 20.37 2.66 -18.01
N THR A 33 21.50 1.99 -18.24
CA THR A 33 21.92 1.60 -19.59
C THR A 33 21.10 0.44 -20.17
N VAL A 34 20.47 -0.36 -19.30
CA VAL A 34 19.65 -1.52 -19.68
C VAL A 34 18.16 -1.24 -19.48
N TYR A 35 17.82 -0.26 -18.65
CA TYR A 35 16.46 0.17 -18.39
C TYR A 35 15.84 0.82 -19.63
N ASN A 36 14.68 0.31 -20.08
CA ASN A 36 13.90 0.91 -21.13
C ASN A 36 12.61 1.52 -20.53
N PRO A 37 12.48 2.87 -20.48
CA PRO A 37 11.30 3.56 -19.97
C PRO A 37 10.00 3.21 -20.71
N ASP A 38 10.06 2.82 -21.99
CA ASP A 38 8.86 2.48 -22.78
C ASP A 38 8.14 1.24 -22.22
N ASN A 39 8.88 0.34 -21.57
CA ASN A 39 8.31 -0.85 -20.92
C ASN A 39 7.71 -0.55 -19.54
N TYR A 40 7.98 0.62 -18.97
CA TYR A 40 7.65 0.92 -17.58
C TYR A 40 6.16 0.83 -17.31
N VAL A 41 5.31 1.38 -18.20
CA VAL A 41 3.85 1.36 -18.01
C VAL A 41 3.32 -0.07 -17.90
N GLY A 42 3.88 -1.01 -18.67
CA GLY A 42 3.54 -2.42 -18.58
C GLY A 42 3.93 -3.05 -17.24
N PHE A 43 5.16 -2.78 -16.78
CA PHE A 43 5.61 -3.27 -15.48
C PHE A 43 4.86 -2.65 -14.29
N HIS A 44 4.60 -1.34 -14.34
CA HIS A 44 3.77 -0.63 -13.36
C HIS A 44 2.38 -1.26 -13.26
N THR A 45 1.73 -1.45 -14.41
CA THR A 45 0.39 -2.07 -14.47
C THR A 45 0.39 -3.48 -13.90
N MET A 46 1.44 -4.27 -14.16
CA MET A 46 1.58 -5.62 -13.60
C MET A 46 1.71 -5.60 -12.07
N LEU A 47 2.58 -4.73 -11.52
CA LEU A 47 2.80 -4.61 -10.07
C LEU A 47 1.56 -4.06 -9.34
N GLU A 48 0.89 -3.07 -9.94
CA GLU A 48 -0.37 -2.54 -9.43
C GLU A 48 -1.47 -3.61 -9.48
N SER A 49 -1.62 -4.33 -10.59
CA SER A 49 -2.61 -5.42 -10.72
C SER A 49 -2.39 -6.51 -9.67
N PHE A 50 -1.14 -6.84 -9.36
CA PHE A 50 -0.80 -7.77 -8.28
C PHE A 50 -1.27 -7.25 -6.90
N SER A 51 -0.95 -5.99 -6.59
CA SER A 51 -1.34 -5.36 -5.31
C SER A 51 -2.86 -5.20 -5.17
N ILE A 52 -3.55 -4.84 -6.26
CA ILE A 52 -5.02 -4.74 -6.34
C ILE A 52 -5.64 -6.12 -6.12
N SER A 53 -5.11 -7.16 -6.75
CA SER A 53 -5.57 -8.54 -6.58
C SER A 53 -5.44 -9.00 -5.14
N ILE A 54 -4.31 -8.71 -4.49
CA ILE A 54 -4.12 -8.98 -3.06
C ILE A 54 -5.15 -8.25 -2.21
N SER A 55 -5.38 -6.97 -2.50
CA SER A 55 -6.39 -6.16 -1.79
C SER A 55 -7.78 -6.77 -1.91
N ALA A 56 -8.17 -7.21 -3.10
CA ALA A 56 -9.44 -7.88 -3.35
C ALA A 56 -9.55 -9.19 -2.55
N VAL A 57 -8.48 -10.01 -2.52
CA VAL A 57 -8.46 -11.24 -1.72
C VAL A 57 -8.63 -10.94 -0.23
N ILE A 58 -7.89 -9.97 0.32
CA ILE A 58 -8.00 -9.58 1.74
C ILE A 58 -9.40 -9.04 2.05
N PHE A 59 -9.95 -8.20 1.17
CA PHE A 59 -11.30 -7.66 1.29
C PHE A 59 -12.35 -8.77 1.37
N LEU A 60 -12.35 -9.69 0.40
CA LEU A 60 -13.31 -10.80 0.33
C LEU A 60 -13.14 -11.78 1.49
N TYR A 61 -11.89 -12.10 1.85
CA TYR A 61 -11.58 -12.94 3.00
C TYR A 61 -12.09 -12.31 4.30
N GLY A 62 -11.80 -11.03 4.54
CA GLY A 62 -12.29 -10.32 5.72
C GLY A 62 -13.82 -10.28 5.79
N LEU A 63 -14.49 -10.06 4.66
CA LEU A 63 -15.96 -10.03 4.58
C LEU A 63 -16.58 -11.41 4.87
N LYS A 64 -15.96 -12.48 4.38
CA LYS A 64 -16.36 -13.86 4.63
C LYS A 64 -16.12 -14.24 6.09
N SER A 65 -14.92 -13.99 6.60
CA SER A 65 -14.51 -14.29 7.98
C SER A 65 -15.33 -13.50 9.00
N PHE A 66 -15.73 -12.27 8.71
CA PHE A 66 -16.64 -11.51 9.57
C PHE A 66 -18.01 -12.19 9.71
N GLY A 67 -18.50 -12.84 8.66
CA GLY A 67 -19.80 -13.53 8.67
C GLY A 67 -19.90 -14.62 9.74
N SER A 68 -18.79 -15.33 10.02
CA SER A 68 -18.71 -16.37 11.05
C SER A 68 -18.19 -15.84 12.39
N THR A 69 -17.12 -15.04 12.39
CA THR A 69 -16.42 -14.61 13.62
C THR A 69 -17.07 -13.41 14.30
N ARG A 70 -17.77 -12.58 13.54
CA ARG A 70 -18.19 -11.22 13.95
C ARG A 70 -17.03 -10.35 14.46
N SER A 71 -15.81 -10.64 14.03
CA SER A 71 -14.59 -9.94 14.47
C SER A 71 -14.55 -8.49 13.98
N ARG A 72 -14.34 -7.54 14.90
CA ARG A 72 -14.16 -6.13 14.53
C ARG A 72 -12.94 -5.93 13.63
N GLN A 73 -11.81 -6.59 13.94
CA GLN A 73 -10.61 -6.49 13.13
C GLN A 73 -10.82 -7.03 11.71
N MET A 74 -11.55 -8.13 11.53
CA MET A 74 -11.84 -8.66 10.18
C MET A 74 -12.70 -7.71 9.34
N LEU A 75 -13.67 -7.03 9.97
CA LEU A 75 -14.48 -6.02 9.29
C LEU A 75 -13.64 -4.78 8.91
N LEU A 76 -12.80 -4.29 9.83
CA LEU A 76 -11.92 -3.15 9.55
C LEU A 76 -10.88 -3.49 8.48
N LEU A 77 -10.32 -4.71 8.49
CA LEU A 77 -9.42 -5.19 7.46
C LEU A 77 -10.10 -5.18 6.09
N SER A 78 -11.32 -5.71 6.02
CA SER A 78 -12.14 -5.72 4.81
C SER A 78 -12.39 -4.29 4.31
N PHE A 79 -12.78 -3.38 5.19
CA PHE A 79 -13.00 -1.97 4.87
C PHE A 79 -11.75 -1.29 4.31
N THR A 80 -10.59 -1.48 4.97
CA THR A 80 -9.31 -0.91 4.55
C THR A 80 -8.96 -1.33 3.13
N PHE A 81 -8.98 -2.63 2.85
CA PHE A 81 -8.55 -3.13 1.54
C PHE A 81 -9.59 -2.95 0.43
N PHE A 82 -10.86 -2.74 0.77
CA PHE A 82 -11.85 -2.23 -0.18
C PHE A 82 -11.50 -0.82 -0.66
N ILE A 83 -11.26 0.11 0.26
CA ILE A 83 -10.89 1.50 -0.08
C ILE A 83 -9.55 1.52 -0.82
N VAL A 84 -8.51 0.91 -0.24
CA VAL A 84 -7.15 0.93 -0.78
C VAL A 84 -7.09 0.27 -2.15
N GLY A 85 -7.68 -0.91 -2.32
CA GLY A 85 -7.68 -1.61 -3.61
C GLY A 85 -8.43 -0.85 -4.71
N THR A 86 -9.52 -0.16 -4.35
CA THR A 86 -10.28 0.64 -5.32
C THR A 86 -9.53 1.91 -5.71
N LEU A 87 -8.91 2.61 -4.75
CA LEU A 87 -8.08 3.77 -5.05
C LEU A 87 -6.82 3.41 -5.86
N ASP A 88 -6.20 2.26 -5.57
CA ASP A 88 -5.08 1.73 -6.37
C ASP A 88 -5.50 1.42 -7.82
N LEU A 89 -6.73 0.94 -8.02
CA LEU A 89 -7.27 0.75 -9.37
C LEU A 89 -7.39 2.09 -10.12
N PHE A 90 -7.93 3.13 -9.49
CA PHE A 90 -8.01 4.47 -10.10
C PHE A 90 -6.64 5.10 -10.32
N HIS A 91 -5.69 4.89 -9.41
CA HIS A 91 -4.29 5.26 -9.58
C HIS A 91 -3.71 4.63 -10.85
N SER A 92 -3.85 3.30 -11.00
CA SER A 92 -3.33 2.55 -12.14
C SER A 92 -3.98 2.99 -13.45
N LEU A 93 -5.31 3.11 -13.50
CA LEU A 93 -6.02 3.53 -14.72
C LEU A 93 -5.76 5.00 -15.11
N SER A 94 -5.38 5.84 -14.15
CA SER A 94 -5.06 7.26 -14.41
C SER A 94 -3.57 7.51 -14.65
N PHE A 95 -2.74 6.46 -14.61
CA PHE A 95 -1.30 6.57 -14.75
C PHE A 95 -0.89 7.05 -16.14
N LYS A 96 0.07 7.98 -16.21
CA LYS A 96 0.52 8.58 -17.48
C LYS A 96 1.00 7.49 -18.45
N GLY A 97 0.38 7.45 -19.63
CA GLY A 97 0.66 6.43 -20.65
C GLY A 97 -0.43 5.36 -20.73
N MET A 98 -1.39 5.35 -19.81
CA MET A 98 -2.60 4.52 -19.93
C MET A 98 -3.59 5.12 -20.94
N PRO A 99 -4.40 4.27 -21.61
CA PRO A 99 -5.46 4.72 -22.51
C PRO A 99 -6.49 5.63 -21.83
N TYR A 100 -7.29 6.32 -22.65
CA TYR A 100 -8.43 7.09 -22.18
C TYR A 100 -9.37 6.23 -21.32
N PHE A 101 -9.77 6.75 -20.16
CA PHE A 101 -10.73 6.11 -19.27
C PHE A 101 -11.94 7.01 -19.02
N ILE A 102 -11.94 7.78 -17.93
CA ILE A 102 -12.97 8.81 -17.63
C ILE A 102 -12.53 10.15 -18.19
N THR A 103 -11.25 10.48 -17.98
CA THR A 103 -10.51 11.57 -18.61
C THR A 103 -9.15 11.04 -19.05
N GLU A 104 -8.40 11.83 -19.80
CA GLU A 104 -7.01 11.51 -20.20
C GLU A 104 -6.14 11.19 -18.98
N SER A 105 -5.24 10.22 -19.09
CA SER A 105 -4.32 9.90 -18.00
C SER A 105 -3.38 11.07 -17.69
N SER A 106 -3.00 11.23 -16.41
CA SER A 106 -2.11 12.32 -16.02
C SER A 106 -1.30 12.01 -14.76
N VAL A 107 -0.12 12.61 -14.68
CA VAL A 107 0.73 12.58 -13.48
C VAL A 107 -0.03 13.08 -12.26
N ALA A 108 -0.80 14.15 -12.41
CA ALA A 108 -1.54 14.77 -11.31
C ALA A 108 -2.55 13.80 -10.71
N LYS A 109 -3.41 13.19 -11.53
CA LYS A 109 -4.42 12.22 -11.05
C LYS A 109 -3.77 11.01 -10.41
N ALA A 110 -2.81 10.39 -11.09
CA ALA A 110 -2.13 9.20 -10.57
C ALA A 110 -1.47 9.50 -9.21
N THR A 111 -0.79 10.65 -9.08
CA THR A 111 -0.12 11.03 -7.83
C THR A 111 -1.12 11.31 -6.70
N TRP A 112 -2.25 11.96 -6.98
CA TRP A 112 -3.28 12.18 -5.97
C TRP A 112 -3.97 10.89 -5.53
N PHE A 113 -4.28 9.99 -6.45
CA PHE A 113 -4.83 8.67 -6.09
C PHE A 113 -3.84 7.85 -5.26
N TRP A 114 -2.54 7.92 -5.58
CA TRP A 114 -1.50 7.29 -4.78
C TRP A 114 -1.54 7.78 -3.32
N VAL A 115 -1.42 9.09 -3.12
CA VAL A 115 -1.38 9.69 -1.77
C VAL A 115 -2.70 9.43 -1.02
N ALA A 116 -3.85 9.48 -1.69
CA ALA A 116 -5.14 9.16 -1.08
C ALA A 116 -5.21 7.69 -0.63
N ALA A 117 -4.73 6.76 -1.45
CA ALA A 117 -4.69 5.33 -1.12
C ALA A 117 -3.75 5.05 0.07
N ARG A 118 -2.53 5.61 0.05
CA ARG A 118 -1.54 5.42 1.12
C ARG A 118 -1.93 6.11 2.43
N GLY A 119 -2.50 7.31 2.34
CA GLY A 119 -3.09 8.02 3.48
C GLY A 119 -4.22 7.20 4.13
N SER A 120 -5.15 6.68 3.31
CA SER A 120 -6.23 5.81 3.80
C SER A 120 -5.69 4.52 4.42
N GLN A 121 -4.70 3.89 3.78
CA GLN A 121 -4.08 2.66 4.26
C GLN A 121 -3.43 2.86 5.63
N SER A 122 -2.54 3.86 5.77
CA SER A 122 -1.78 4.09 6.99
C SER A 122 -2.69 4.41 8.18
N LEU A 123 -3.69 5.28 7.98
CA LEU A 123 -4.65 5.64 9.02
C LEU A 123 -5.51 4.45 9.46
N LEU A 124 -6.07 3.71 8.51
CA LEU A 124 -6.96 2.60 8.82
C LEU A 124 -6.20 1.42 9.46
N VAL A 125 -4.99 1.13 8.99
CA VAL A 125 -4.14 0.11 9.61
C VAL A 125 -3.73 0.50 11.04
N LEU A 126 -3.34 1.76 11.27
CA LEU A 126 -3.05 2.23 12.63
C LEU A 126 -4.30 2.09 13.52
N SER A 127 -5.48 2.44 13.01
CA SER A 127 -6.74 2.28 13.74
C SER A 127 -7.00 0.82 14.15
N MET A 128 -6.65 -0.15 13.29
CA MET A 128 -6.79 -1.57 13.60
C MET A 128 -5.86 -2.03 14.72
N LEU A 129 -4.67 -1.42 14.84
CA LEU A 129 -3.72 -1.74 15.90
C LEU A 129 -4.12 -1.13 17.25
N LEU A 130 -4.74 0.05 17.24
CA LEU A 130 -5.18 0.77 18.44
C LEU A 130 -6.52 0.28 18.98
N LEU A 131 -7.39 -0.23 18.10
CA LEU A 131 -8.72 -0.69 18.48
C LEU A 131 -8.67 -2.16 18.95
N PRO A 132 -9.03 -2.48 20.21
CA PRO A 132 -8.98 -3.85 20.72
C PRO A 132 -9.89 -4.81 19.96
N GLU A 133 -9.56 -6.09 19.89
CA GLU A 133 -10.46 -7.05 19.26
C GLU A 133 -11.76 -7.19 20.05
N ARG A 134 -12.90 -7.16 19.35
CA ARG A 134 -14.24 -7.32 19.94
C ARG A 134 -15.19 -7.98 18.94
N LYS A 135 -16.06 -8.86 19.45
CA LYS A 135 -17.18 -9.41 18.66
C LYS A 135 -18.30 -8.36 18.53
N LEU A 136 -18.69 -8.06 17.30
CA LEU A 136 -19.77 -7.11 17.02
C LEU A 136 -21.14 -7.80 17.13
N LYS A 137 -22.10 -7.13 17.79
CA LYS A 137 -23.46 -7.66 18.00
C LYS A 137 -24.33 -7.64 16.74
N ARG A 138 -24.02 -6.75 15.78
CA ARG A 138 -24.79 -6.54 14.55
C ARG A 138 -23.93 -6.81 13.32
N ASP A 139 -24.59 -7.08 12.21
CA ASP A 139 -23.94 -7.20 10.92
C ASP A 139 -23.75 -5.82 10.28
N TYR A 140 -22.51 -5.34 10.27
CA TYR A 140 -22.17 -4.02 9.73
C TYR A 140 -21.62 -4.07 8.31
N ARG A 141 -21.67 -5.23 7.62
CA ARG A 141 -21.09 -5.37 6.27
C ARG A 141 -21.69 -4.40 5.26
N ALA A 142 -23.02 -4.30 5.21
CA ALA A 142 -23.69 -3.37 4.31
C ALA A 142 -23.33 -1.91 4.61
N GLY A 143 -23.36 -1.52 5.89
CA GLY A 143 -22.98 -0.16 6.31
C GLY A 143 -21.53 0.16 5.97
N MET A 144 -20.61 -0.78 6.18
CA MET A 144 -19.21 -0.67 5.80
C MET A 144 -19.04 -0.45 4.28
N LEU A 145 -19.73 -1.24 3.45
CA LEU A 145 -19.65 -1.12 1.98
C LEU A 145 -20.21 0.22 1.50
N VAL A 146 -21.36 0.65 2.04
CA VAL A 146 -21.97 1.93 1.70
C VAL A 146 -21.04 3.08 2.08
N THR A 147 -20.53 3.10 3.32
CA THR A 147 -19.58 4.12 3.78
C THR A 147 -18.31 4.13 2.93
N GLY A 148 -17.74 2.96 2.64
CA GLY A 148 -16.53 2.85 1.84
C GLY A 148 -16.75 3.34 0.42
N PHE A 149 -17.90 2.99 -0.17
CA PHE A 149 -18.29 3.44 -1.51
C PHE A 149 -18.39 4.97 -1.55
N PHE A 150 -19.05 5.60 -0.58
CA PHE A 150 -19.14 7.06 -0.53
C PHE A 150 -17.78 7.74 -0.32
N ILE A 151 -16.91 7.20 0.53
CA ILE A 151 -15.54 7.73 0.70
C ILE A 151 -14.78 7.69 -0.62
N VAL A 152 -14.77 6.53 -1.28
CA VAL A 152 -14.10 6.38 -2.58
C VAL A 152 -14.72 7.30 -3.63
N LEU A 153 -16.06 7.38 -3.68
CA LEU A 153 -16.77 8.22 -4.63
C LEU A 153 -16.40 9.69 -4.47
N ILE A 154 -16.32 10.20 -3.23
CA ILE A 154 -15.92 11.58 -2.95
C ILE A 154 -14.48 11.81 -3.42
N ILE A 155 -13.53 10.94 -3.06
CA ILE A 155 -12.13 11.06 -3.46
C ILE A 155 -11.98 11.04 -4.99
N VAL A 156 -12.65 10.10 -5.65
CA VAL A 156 -12.63 9.95 -7.11
C VAL A 156 -13.23 11.19 -7.78
N PHE A 157 -14.39 11.65 -7.31
CA PHE A 157 -15.03 12.86 -7.81
C PHE A 157 -14.10 14.06 -7.66
N ASP A 158 -13.49 14.25 -6.49
CA ASP A 158 -12.62 15.39 -6.23
C ASP A 158 -11.40 15.39 -7.15
N ILE A 159 -10.76 14.24 -7.34
CA ILE A 159 -9.56 14.12 -8.19
C ILE A 159 -9.89 14.34 -9.67
N PHE A 160 -10.98 13.77 -10.18
CA PHE A 160 -11.35 13.95 -11.59
C PHE A 160 -11.88 15.36 -11.88
N TYR A 161 -12.73 15.90 -11.00
CA TYR A 161 -13.40 17.17 -11.24
C TYR A 161 -12.49 18.38 -10.96
N PHE A 162 -11.70 18.32 -9.89
CA PHE A 162 -10.81 19.41 -9.48
C PHE A 162 -9.34 19.22 -9.88
N GLU A 163 -9.02 18.31 -10.81
CA GLU A 163 -7.64 18.01 -11.24
C GLU A 163 -6.77 19.26 -11.45
N LYS A 164 -7.31 20.28 -12.14
CA LYS A 164 -6.59 21.52 -12.47
C LYS A 164 -6.46 22.49 -11.30
N SER A 165 -7.31 22.36 -10.29
CA SER A 165 -7.34 23.22 -9.10
C SER A 165 -6.61 22.61 -7.90
N LEU A 166 -6.38 21.29 -7.93
CA LEU A 166 -5.63 20.61 -6.90
C LEU A 166 -4.16 21.06 -6.91
N PRO A 167 -3.51 21.15 -5.73
CA PRO A 167 -2.09 21.42 -5.65
C PRO A 167 -1.27 20.41 -6.47
N ILE A 168 -0.22 20.93 -7.13
CA ILE A 168 0.71 20.09 -7.87
C ILE A 168 1.53 19.28 -6.87
N LEU A 169 1.53 17.95 -7.02
CA LEU A 169 2.29 17.05 -6.15
C LEU A 169 3.62 16.60 -6.76
N MET A 170 3.71 16.51 -8.08
CA MET A 170 4.91 16.11 -8.81
C MET A 170 4.97 16.84 -10.15
N MET A 171 6.17 17.27 -10.53
CA MET A 171 6.45 17.88 -11.82
C MET A 171 7.43 17.00 -12.58
N GLU A 172 7.02 16.52 -13.75
CA GLU A 172 7.86 15.64 -14.58
C GLU A 172 9.23 16.26 -14.86
N GLY A 173 10.31 15.52 -14.56
CA GLY A 173 11.70 15.96 -14.76
C GLY A 173 12.23 16.94 -13.71
N LYS A 174 11.37 17.42 -12.78
CA LYS A 174 11.77 18.22 -11.61
C LYS A 174 11.55 17.48 -10.27
N GLY A 175 10.82 16.37 -10.31
CA GLY A 175 10.50 15.53 -9.17
C GLY A 175 9.33 16.01 -8.32
N THR A 176 9.30 15.50 -7.11
CA THR A 176 8.22 15.70 -6.14
C THR A 176 8.23 17.11 -5.55
N THR A 177 7.05 17.60 -5.22
CA THR A 177 6.90 18.90 -4.54
C THR A 177 7.04 18.75 -3.02
N LEU A 178 7.31 19.87 -2.35
CA LEU A 178 7.36 19.91 -0.89
C LEU A 178 6.06 19.40 -0.25
N LEU A 179 4.90 19.78 -0.79
CA LEU A 179 3.60 19.33 -0.28
C LEU A 179 3.49 17.81 -0.35
N LYS A 180 3.84 17.19 -1.49
CA LYS A 180 3.84 15.73 -1.62
C LYS A 180 4.76 15.10 -0.58
N ASN A 181 5.99 15.59 -0.46
CA ASN A 181 6.95 15.02 0.49
C ASN A 181 6.46 15.13 1.93
N CYS A 182 5.81 16.24 2.33
CA CYS A 182 5.19 16.36 3.65
C CYS A 182 4.09 15.30 3.88
N LEU A 183 3.26 15.03 2.87
CA LEU A 183 2.22 14.00 2.96
C LEU A 183 2.83 12.59 3.09
N GLU A 184 3.82 12.27 2.26
CA GLU A 184 4.54 10.98 2.29
C GLU A 184 5.29 10.79 3.62
N TYR A 185 5.90 11.84 4.18
CA TYR A 185 6.53 11.76 5.50
C TYR A 185 5.50 11.59 6.63
N ALA A 186 4.33 12.22 6.53
CA ALA A 186 3.25 12.01 7.49
C ALA A 186 2.75 10.55 7.44
N ILE A 187 2.58 9.99 6.24
CA ILE A 187 2.21 8.59 6.04
C ILE A 187 3.31 7.66 6.59
N SER A 188 4.57 7.94 6.25
CA SER A 188 5.75 7.22 6.74
C SER A 188 5.79 7.20 8.27
N PHE A 189 5.50 8.33 8.92
CA PHE A 189 5.47 8.43 10.37
C PHE A 189 4.37 7.56 10.99
N ILE A 190 3.16 7.53 10.39
CA ILE A 190 2.06 6.67 10.83
C ILE A 190 2.43 5.18 10.66
N LEU A 191 3.05 4.81 9.54
CA LEU A 191 3.53 3.45 9.30
C LEU A 191 4.65 3.05 10.28
N PHE A 192 5.55 3.98 10.60
CA PHE A 192 6.60 3.75 11.60
C PHE A 192 6.00 3.51 12.99
N ILE A 193 5.03 4.31 13.43
CA ILE A 193 4.30 4.04 14.68
C ILE A 193 3.62 2.67 14.64
N SER A 194 2.98 2.33 13.52
CA SER A 194 2.32 1.03 13.33
C SER A 194 3.30 -0.14 13.42
N LEU A 195 4.52 0.03 12.90
CA LEU A 195 5.63 -0.92 13.05
C LEU A 195 6.03 -1.10 14.52
N ILE A 196 6.25 -0.01 15.26
CA ILE A 196 6.64 -0.09 16.67
C ILE A 196 5.56 -0.79 17.51
N ILE A 197 4.29 -0.42 17.32
CA ILE A 197 3.16 -1.07 18.02
C ILE A 197 3.10 -2.56 17.69
N THR A 198 3.31 -2.93 16.42
CA THR A 198 3.27 -4.33 16.00
C THR A 198 4.42 -5.14 16.57
N LEU A 199 5.63 -4.56 16.64
CA LEU A 199 6.79 -5.20 17.27
C LEU A 199 6.60 -5.36 18.78
N TYR A 200 5.93 -4.41 19.44
CA TYR A 200 5.55 -4.54 20.84
C TYR A 200 4.56 -5.70 21.06
N HIS A 201 3.49 -5.79 20.24
CA HIS A 201 2.58 -6.92 20.30
C HIS A 201 3.25 -8.25 19.96
N TYR A 202 4.19 -8.26 19.01
CA TYR A 202 5.02 -9.43 18.74
C TYR A 202 5.84 -9.86 19.95
N HIS A 203 6.44 -8.91 20.68
CA HIS A 203 7.22 -9.24 21.88
C HIS A 203 6.39 -9.97 22.94
N ILE A 204 5.10 -9.64 23.05
CA ILE A 204 4.14 -10.27 23.98
C ILE A 204 3.65 -11.62 23.44
N GLU A 205 3.22 -11.67 22.18
CA GLU A 205 2.49 -12.82 21.61
C GLU A 205 3.40 -13.86 20.94
N LYS A 206 4.61 -13.47 20.53
CA LYS A 206 5.57 -14.27 19.75
C LYS A 206 4.98 -14.92 18.49
N SER A 207 4.00 -14.25 17.88
CA SER A 207 3.24 -14.72 16.72
C SER A 207 3.95 -14.48 15.37
N GLU A 208 3.94 -15.48 14.48
CA GLU A 208 4.42 -15.35 13.09
C GLU A 208 3.67 -14.25 12.32
N ALA A 209 2.35 -14.16 12.55
CA ALA A 209 1.48 -13.19 11.87
C ALA A 209 1.95 -11.75 12.17
N LYS A 210 2.30 -11.46 13.43
CA LYS A 210 2.81 -10.13 13.82
C LYS A 210 4.14 -9.80 13.15
N LEU A 211 5.06 -10.76 13.01
CA LEU A 211 6.29 -10.54 12.24
C LEU A 211 6.02 -10.27 10.77
N ALA A 212 5.03 -10.95 10.17
CA ALA A 212 4.65 -10.70 8.78
C ALA A 212 4.07 -9.28 8.61
N ILE A 213 3.20 -8.82 9.52
CA ILE A 213 2.70 -7.43 9.51
C ILE A 213 3.83 -6.42 9.73
N ALA A 214 4.73 -6.67 10.69
CA ALA A 214 5.88 -5.81 10.91
C ALA A 214 6.73 -5.69 9.63
N LEU A 215 6.97 -6.80 8.95
CA LEU A 215 7.73 -6.80 7.69
C LEU A 215 6.98 -6.05 6.59
N ALA A 216 5.66 -6.20 6.51
CA ALA A 216 4.85 -5.39 5.60
C ALA A 216 5.06 -3.89 5.83
N PHE A 217 5.09 -3.44 7.09
CA PHE A 217 5.33 -2.02 7.39
C PHE A 217 6.75 -1.57 7.08
N VAL A 218 7.77 -2.43 7.20
CA VAL A 218 9.11 -2.11 6.71
C VAL A 218 9.08 -1.83 5.20
N TYR A 219 8.51 -2.74 4.41
CA TYR A 219 8.44 -2.56 2.95
C TYR A 219 7.60 -1.35 2.54
N LEU A 220 6.46 -1.11 3.20
CA LEU A 220 5.63 0.07 2.94
C LEU A 220 6.33 1.37 3.37
N LEU A 221 7.05 1.37 4.49
CA LEU A 221 7.84 2.54 4.90
C LEU A 221 8.94 2.86 3.86
N LEU A 222 9.67 1.84 3.40
CA LEU A 222 10.65 2.03 2.33
C LEU A 222 10.01 2.54 1.04
N THR A 223 8.81 2.06 0.72
CA THR A 223 8.02 2.55 -0.41
C THR A 223 7.82 4.06 -0.31
N GLU A 224 7.17 4.55 0.76
CA GLU A 224 6.86 5.98 0.92
C GLU A 224 8.12 6.86 0.90
N LEU A 225 9.22 6.39 1.52
CA LEU A 225 10.50 7.11 1.50
C LEU A 225 11.06 7.26 0.08
N ILE A 226 11.00 6.20 -0.75
CA ILE A 226 11.41 6.27 -2.16
C ILE A 226 10.52 7.23 -2.95
N PHE A 227 9.21 7.23 -2.67
CA PHE A 227 8.27 8.16 -3.30
C PHE A 227 8.45 9.63 -2.90
N THR A 228 9.44 9.97 -2.05
CA THR A 228 9.85 11.36 -1.78
C THR A 228 10.98 11.87 -2.68
N ILE A 229 11.72 10.99 -3.37
CA ILE A 229 12.96 11.36 -4.07
C ILE A 229 12.91 11.20 -5.59
N TYR A 230 11.92 10.48 -6.12
CA TYR A 230 11.80 10.22 -7.55
C TYR A 230 11.59 11.50 -8.38
N GLN A 231 12.13 11.50 -9.60
CA GLN A 231 12.18 12.64 -10.53
C GLN A 231 11.21 12.50 -11.71
N SER A 232 10.88 11.25 -12.08
CA SER A 232 9.97 10.92 -13.16
C SER A 232 9.04 9.80 -12.75
N VAL A 233 7.79 9.81 -13.23
CA VAL A 233 6.90 8.67 -12.99
C VAL A 233 7.38 7.38 -13.70
N PHE A 234 8.34 7.50 -14.63
CA PHE A 234 8.96 6.39 -15.34
C PHE A 234 10.38 6.08 -14.84
N ASP A 235 10.77 6.53 -13.64
CA ASP A 235 12.13 6.25 -13.17
C ASP A 235 12.24 4.93 -12.38
N LEU A 236 13.50 4.58 -12.12
CA LEU A 236 13.87 3.37 -11.40
C LEU A 236 13.44 3.42 -9.93
N ASP A 237 13.37 4.61 -9.34
CA ASP A 237 12.93 4.80 -7.96
C ASP A 237 11.44 4.49 -7.84
N ASN A 238 10.62 5.03 -8.74
CA ASN A 238 9.21 4.74 -8.83
C ASN A 238 8.97 3.23 -9.04
N PHE A 239 9.72 2.61 -9.97
CA PHE A 239 9.69 1.15 -10.16
C PHE A 239 9.97 0.37 -8.87
N THR A 240 11.05 0.74 -8.17
CA THR A 240 11.48 0.09 -6.92
C THR A 240 10.45 0.26 -5.81
N GLY A 241 9.86 1.44 -5.70
CA GLY A 241 8.76 1.73 -4.78
C GLY A 241 7.57 0.79 -5.02
N HIS A 242 7.14 0.60 -6.27
CA HIS A 242 6.05 -0.33 -6.57
C HIS A 242 6.38 -1.80 -6.25
N ILE A 243 7.64 -2.23 -6.42
CA ILE A 243 8.08 -3.57 -5.99
C ILE A 243 7.94 -3.71 -4.46
N PHE A 244 8.43 -2.73 -3.70
CA PHE A 244 8.34 -2.78 -2.24
C PHE A 244 6.88 -2.71 -1.77
N LYS A 245 6.03 -1.91 -2.41
CA LYS A 245 4.58 -1.92 -2.15
C LYS A 245 4.00 -3.32 -2.32
N ALA A 246 4.28 -3.96 -3.46
CA ALA A 246 3.78 -5.30 -3.78
C ALA A 246 4.22 -6.35 -2.72
N LEU A 247 5.50 -6.31 -2.32
CA LEU A 247 6.02 -7.17 -1.25
C LEU A 247 5.36 -6.88 0.10
N GLY A 248 5.13 -5.61 0.44
CA GLY A 248 4.40 -5.21 1.63
C GLY A 248 2.99 -5.80 1.65
N PHE A 249 2.26 -5.70 0.54
CA PHE A 249 0.90 -6.24 0.39
C PHE A 249 0.89 -7.76 0.53
N TYR A 250 1.88 -8.44 -0.07
CA TYR A 250 2.07 -9.87 0.08
C TYR A 250 2.24 -10.28 1.55
N PHE A 251 3.05 -9.55 2.33
CA PHE A 251 3.23 -9.89 3.75
C PHE A 251 1.98 -9.63 4.59
N ILE A 252 1.15 -8.63 4.23
CA ILE A 252 -0.17 -8.47 4.85
C ILE A 252 -1.07 -9.67 4.53
N LEU A 253 -1.15 -10.07 3.26
CA LEU A 253 -1.89 -11.27 2.88
C LEU A 253 -1.40 -12.50 3.64
N LYS A 254 -0.08 -12.67 3.76
CA LYS A 254 0.52 -13.78 4.49
C LYS A 254 0.06 -13.82 5.94
N SER A 255 0.00 -12.66 6.60
CA SER A 255 -0.44 -12.56 8.00
C SER A 255 -1.92 -12.88 8.22
N TYR A 256 -2.81 -12.68 7.26
CA TYR A 256 -4.24 -12.84 7.49
C TYR A 256 -4.80 -14.11 6.86
N TYR A 257 -4.26 -14.51 5.71
CA TYR A 257 -4.75 -15.67 4.97
C TYR A 257 -3.97 -16.93 5.33
N PHE A 258 -2.63 -16.89 5.30
CA PHE A 258 -1.82 -18.11 5.45
C PHE A 258 -1.61 -18.56 6.90
N SER A 259 -1.59 -17.65 7.88
CA SER A 259 -1.46 -18.02 9.30
C SER A 259 -2.76 -18.52 9.93
N ASN A 260 -3.93 -18.09 9.43
CA ASN A 260 -5.23 -18.51 9.96
C ASN A 260 -5.79 -19.77 9.28
N SER A 261 -5.24 -20.15 8.12
CA SER A 261 -5.64 -21.36 7.38
C SER A 261 -5.04 -22.67 7.93
N THR A 262 -4.43 -22.62 9.11
CA THR A 262 -3.70 -23.72 9.75
C THR A 262 -4.23 -24.11 11.13
N GLU A 263 -5.37 -23.56 11.54
CA GLU A 263 -6.19 -24.05 12.65
C GLU A 263 -7.46 -24.71 12.09
#